data_AF-V5RIZ2-F1
#
_entry.id   AF-V5RIZ2-F1
#
_cell.length_a   1.000
_cell.length_b   1.000
_cell.length_c   1.000
_cell.angle_alpha   90.00
_cell.angle_beta   90.00
_cell.angle_gamma   90.00
#
_symmetry.space_group_name_H-M   'P 1'
#
loop_
_entity.id
_entity.type
_entity.pdbx_description
1 polymer ?
#
loop_
_entity_poly.entity_id
_entity_poly.type
_entity_poly.pdbx_seq_one_letter_code
_entity_poly.pdbx_strand_id
1 'polypeptide(L)'
;MSRLSKTLVNIGAIFLLSCLPLVMTFSILLISSTSFIESGYDQLHKFGQFLRELTGEVLSSIKTLGSLLFVLCLIILSFIIIFLVFVNSQKALTQRVGYLLGIIGSAILFLVSLSIFSATATSASDGSKILLSGLGLIFFGIAGLIILVGSILGMICAKTNK
;
A
#
# COMPACT_ATOMS: atom_id res chain seq x y z
N MET A 1 -14.55 24.49 8.87
CA MET A 1 -14.14 23.09 9.10
C MET A 1 -14.15 22.19 7.85
N SER A 2 -15.12 22.31 6.93
CA SER A 2 -15.12 21.51 5.68
C SER A 2 -13.83 21.65 4.84
N ARG A 3 -13.24 22.85 4.77
CA ARG A 3 -11.95 23.07 4.09
C ARG A 3 -10.79 22.28 4.73
N LEU A 4 -10.70 22.30 6.06
CA LEU A 4 -9.65 21.60 6.81
C LEU A 4 -9.74 20.07 6.63
N SER A 5 -10.96 19.52 6.66
CA SER A 5 -11.19 18.10 6.34
C SER A 5 -10.69 17.74 4.93
N LYS A 6 -11.07 18.52 3.91
CA LYS A 6 -10.60 18.29 2.53
C LYS A 6 -9.09 18.37 2.43
N THR A 7 -8.47 19.33 3.11
CA THR A 7 -7.01 19.45 3.16
C THR A 7 -6.37 18.23 3.80
N LEU A 8 -6.86 17.75 4.95
CA LEU A 8 -6.32 16.55 5.60
C LEU A 8 -6.44 15.31 4.71
N VAL A 9 -7.61 15.10 4.11
CA VAL A 9 -7.85 13.99 3.19
C VAL A 9 -6.90 14.04 1.99
N ASN A 10 -6.74 15.23 1.38
CA ASN A 10 -5.85 15.40 0.25
C ASN A 10 -4.38 15.21 0.64
N ILE A 11 -3.93 15.70 1.80
CA ILE A 11 -2.56 15.47 2.30
C ILE A 11 -2.30 13.98 2.45
N GLY A 12 -3.20 13.25 3.13
CA GLY A 12 -3.06 11.81 3.34
C GLY A 12 -3.07 11.05 2.00
N ALA A 13 -3.96 11.40 1.08
CA ALA A 13 -4.04 10.77 -0.23
C ALA A 13 -2.82 11.06 -1.12
N ILE A 14 -2.31 12.30 -1.12
CA ILE A 14 -1.10 12.69 -1.86
C ILE A 14 0.12 11.97 -1.29
N PHE A 15 0.24 11.88 0.04
CA PHE A 15 1.32 11.13 0.67
C PHE A 15 1.29 9.66 0.24
N LEU A 16 0.12 9.02 0.28
CA LEU A 16 -0.07 7.64 -0.17
C LEU A 16 0.27 7.47 -1.67
N LEU A 17 -0.20 8.40 -2.52
CA LEU A 17 0.10 8.44 -3.96
C LEU A 17 1.59 8.64 -4.25
N SER A 18 2.33 9.35 -3.39
CA SER A 18 3.77 9.54 -3.56
C SER A 18 4.58 8.31 -3.18
N CYS A 19 4.11 7.50 -2.22
CA CYS A 19 4.77 6.28 -1.79
C CYS A 19 4.49 5.08 -2.71
N LEU A 20 3.28 5.00 -3.28
CA LEU A 20 2.84 3.92 -4.17
C LEU A 20 3.81 3.61 -5.32
N PRO A 21 4.27 4.60 -6.11
CA PRO A 21 5.23 4.37 -7.21
C PRO A 21 6.55 3.76 -6.74
N LEU A 22 7.06 4.17 -5.58
CA LEU A 22 8.30 3.61 -5.02
C LEU A 22 8.13 2.12 -4.74
N VAL A 23 7.01 1.75 -4.11
CA VAL A 23 6.67 0.37 -3.77
C VAL A 23 6.40 -0.48 -5.03
N MET A 24 5.74 0.10 -6.04
CA MET A 24 5.55 -0.55 -7.34
C MET A 24 6.87 -0.79 -8.06
N THR A 25 7.79 0.18 -8.03
CA THR A 25 9.13 0.03 -8.62
C THR A 25 9.91 -1.09 -7.94
N PHE A 26 9.87 -1.15 -6.60
CA PHE A 26 10.47 -2.24 -5.84
C PHE A 26 9.87 -3.60 -6.22
N SER A 27 8.54 -3.67 -6.38
CA SER A 27 7.85 -4.89 -6.82
C SER A 27 8.30 -5.35 -8.21
N ILE A 28 8.44 -4.41 -9.16
CA ILE A 28 8.93 -4.70 -10.51
C ILE A 28 10.37 -5.23 -10.46
N LEU A 29 11.23 -4.65 -9.62
CA LEU A 29 12.60 -5.14 -9.41
C LEU A 29 12.61 -6.57 -8.85
N LEU A 30 11.74 -6.90 -7.89
CA LEU A 30 11.62 -8.26 -7.36
C LEU A 30 11.13 -9.27 -8.41
N ILE A 31 10.19 -8.87 -9.27
CA ILE A 31 9.71 -9.72 -10.37
C ILE A 31 10.85 -9.93 -11.38
N SER A 32 11.53 -8.86 -11.77
CA SER A 32 12.57 -8.87 -12.79
C SER A 32 13.86 -9.57 -12.33
N SER A 33 14.18 -9.54 -11.03
CA SER A 33 15.39 -10.15 -10.48
C SER A 33 15.46 -11.64 -10.81
N THR A 34 14.31 -12.32 -10.85
CA THR A 34 14.25 -13.75 -11.18
C THR A 34 14.72 -14.04 -12.59
N SER A 35 14.25 -13.26 -13.58
CA SER A 35 14.69 -13.40 -14.98
C SER A 35 16.18 -13.06 -15.16
N PHE A 36 16.69 -12.06 -14.42
CA PHE A 36 18.12 -11.73 -14.43
C PHE A 36 18.97 -12.87 -13.87
N ILE A 37 18.55 -13.46 -12.75
CA ILE A 37 19.27 -14.54 -12.07
C ILE A 37 19.21 -15.83 -12.89
N GLU A 38 18.06 -16.18 -13.46
CA GLU A 38 17.93 -17.32 -14.37
C GLU A 38 18.81 -17.17 -15.61
N SER A 39 18.84 -15.99 -16.23
CA SER A 39 19.73 -15.72 -17.36
C SER A 39 21.21 -15.81 -16.97
N GLY A 40 21.57 -15.44 -15.73
CA GLY A 40 22.93 -15.59 -15.20
C GLY A 40 23.30 -17.06 -14.96
N TYR A 41 22.35 -17.88 -14.53
CA TYR A 41 22.56 -19.33 -14.39
C TYR A 41 22.77 -20.01 -15.74
N ASP A 42 22.03 -19.62 -16.77
CA ASP A 42 22.22 -20.19 -18.10
C ASP A 42 23.64 -19.93 -18.66
N GLN A 43 24.27 -18.81 -18.31
CA GLN A 43 25.66 -18.50 -18.68
C GLN A 43 26.71 -19.36 -17.93
N LEU A 44 26.37 -19.88 -16.76
CA LEU A 44 27.27 -20.68 -15.90
C LEU A 44 27.14 -22.20 -16.13
N HIS A 45 26.33 -22.62 -17.11
CA HIS A 45 26.19 -24.00 -17.58
C HIS A 45 25.94 -25.00 -16.42
N LYS A 46 26.81 -26.00 -16.21
CA LYS A 46 26.64 -27.03 -15.16
C LYS A 46 26.61 -26.46 -13.74
N PHE A 47 27.39 -25.40 -13.46
CA PHE A 47 27.37 -24.74 -12.16
C PHE A 47 26.08 -23.91 -11.97
N GLY A 48 25.57 -23.34 -13.07
CA GLY A 48 24.29 -22.66 -13.09
C GLY A 48 23.10 -23.58 -12.83
N GLN A 49 23.10 -24.80 -13.38
CA GLN A 49 22.05 -25.80 -13.10
C GLN A 49 22.01 -26.20 -11.62
N PHE A 50 23.18 -26.42 -11.02
CA PHE A 50 23.28 -26.72 -9.59
C PHE A 50 22.76 -25.55 -8.72
N LEU A 51 23.13 -24.31 -9.05
CA LEU A 51 22.61 -23.13 -8.36
C LEU A 51 21.10 -22.97 -8.53
N ARG A 52 20.56 -23.27 -9.72
CA ARG A 52 19.13 -23.19 -10.01
C ARG A 52 18.31 -24.20 -9.22
N GLU A 53 18.81 -25.42 -9.03
CA GLU A 53 18.14 -26.41 -8.16
C GLU A 53 18.13 -25.97 -6.69
N LEU A 54 19.20 -25.31 -6.22
CA LEU A 54 19.30 -24.84 -4.84
C LEU A 54 18.44 -23.59 -4.55
N THR A 55 18.30 -22.69 -5.52
CA THR A 55 17.64 -21.39 -5.31
C THR A 55 16.26 -21.27 -5.96
N GLY A 56 15.86 -22.21 -6.81
CA GLY A 56 14.65 -22.13 -7.62
C GLY A 56 13.37 -21.87 -6.83
N GLU A 57 13.16 -22.58 -5.71
CA GLU A 57 11.99 -22.35 -4.84
C GLU A 57 12.01 -20.95 -4.21
N VAL A 58 13.18 -20.49 -3.75
CA VAL A 58 13.34 -19.16 -3.15
C VAL A 58 13.09 -18.07 -4.19
N LEU A 59 13.61 -18.24 -5.41
CA LEU A 59 13.42 -17.32 -6.53
C LEU A 59 11.93 -17.23 -6.92
N SER A 60 11.26 -18.37 -7.03
CA SER A 60 9.83 -18.42 -7.34
C SER A 60 8.98 -17.74 -6.25
N SER A 61 9.36 -17.89 -4.98
CA SER A 61 8.72 -17.22 -3.85
C SER A 61 8.92 -15.70 -3.91
N ILE A 62 10.12 -15.22 -4.24
CA ILE A 62 10.40 -13.78 -4.42
C ILE A 62 9.57 -13.19 -5.56
N LYS A 63 9.48 -13.89 -6.71
CA LYS A 63 8.66 -13.47 -7.85
C LYS A 63 7.18 -13.36 -7.46
N THR A 64 6.67 -14.37 -6.76
CA THR A 64 5.27 -14.43 -6.33
C THR A 64 4.97 -13.30 -5.35
N LEU A 65 5.88 -13.03 -4.41
CA LEU A 65 5.76 -11.91 -3.47
C LEU A 65 5.75 -10.57 -4.21
N GLY A 66 6.66 -10.37 -5.16
CA GLY A 66 6.69 -9.16 -6.01
C GLY A 66 5.41 -8.98 -6.82
N SER A 67 4.89 -10.05 -7.43
CA SER A 67 3.63 -10.01 -8.19
C SER A 67 2.42 -9.66 -7.31
N LEU A 68 2.33 -10.27 -6.12
CA LEU A 68 1.24 -10.02 -5.18
C LEU A 68 1.27 -8.56 -4.71
N LEU A 69 2.46 -8.05 -4.37
CA LEU A 69 2.66 -6.69 -3.91
C LEU A 69 2.30 -5.67 -5.00
N PHE A 70 2.65 -5.95 -6.26
CA PHE A 70 2.28 -5.12 -7.41
C PHE A 70 0.75 -5.05 -7.62
N VAL A 71 0.06 -6.20 -7.60
CA VAL A 71 -1.41 -6.26 -7.73
C VAL A 71 -2.08 -5.50 -6.59
N LEU A 72 -1.60 -5.66 -5.37
CA LEU A 72 -2.11 -4.95 -4.20
C LEU A 72 -1.94 -3.43 -4.33
N CYS A 73 -0.79 -2.96 -4.81
CA CYS A 73 -0.58 -1.54 -5.11
C CYS A 73 -1.57 -1.00 -6.16
N LEU A 74 -1.87 -1.75 -7.21
CA LEU A 74 -2.87 -1.34 -8.22
C LEU A 74 -4.27 -1.22 -7.64
N ILE A 75 -4.66 -2.12 -6.73
CA ILE A 75 -5.94 -2.07 -6.04
C ILE A 75 -6.02 -0.81 -5.18
N ILE A 76 -4.97 -0.53 -4.38
CA ILE A 76 -4.92 0.66 -3.52
C ILE A 76 -4.95 1.94 -4.38
N LEU A 77 -4.20 1.98 -5.49
CA LEU A 77 -4.19 3.11 -6.41
C LEU A 77 -5.58 3.39 -6.96
N SER A 78 -6.26 2.36 -7.45
CA SER A 78 -7.62 2.46 -7.99
C SER A 78 -8.60 2.96 -6.94
N PHE A 79 -8.50 2.43 -5.72
CA PHE A 79 -9.30 2.87 -4.59
C PHE A 79 -9.10 4.36 -4.28
N ILE A 80 -7.85 4.84 -4.20
CA ILE A 80 -7.54 6.24 -3.88
C ILE A 80 -8.07 7.19 -4.95
N ILE A 81 -7.95 6.82 -6.24
CA ILE A 81 -8.48 7.63 -7.35
C ILE A 81 -9.99 7.77 -7.21
N ILE A 82 -10.72 6.64 -7.06
CA ILE A 82 -12.17 6.64 -6.91
C ILE A 82 -12.58 7.47 -5.69
N PHE A 83 -11.92 7.25 -4.56
CA PHE A 83 -12.13 8.00 -3.33
C PHE A 83 -11.95 9.52 -3.52
N LEU A 84 -10.85 9.96 -4.15
CA LEU A 84 -10.57 11.37 -4.40
C LEU A 84 -11.61 12.02 -5.31
N VAL A 85 -12.11 11.29 -6.32
CA VAL A 85 -13.19 11.77 -7.20
C VAL A 85 -14.46 12.04 -6.39
N PHE A 86 -14.83 11.14 -5.48
CA PHE A 86 -16.02 11.33 -4.65
C PHE A 86 -15.86 12.48 -3.65
N VAL A 87 -14.73 12.57 -2.95
CA VAL A 87 -14.47 13.65 -1.95
C VAL A 87 -14.41 15.04 -2.60
N ASN A 88 -13.93 15.14 -3.84
CA ASN A 88 -13.85 16.41 -4.56
C ASN A 88 -15.11 16.74 -5.37
N SER A 89 -16.12 15.88 -5.35
CA SER A 89 -17.39 16.12 -6.04
C SER A 89 -18.12 17.36 -5.50
N GLN A 90 -18.84 18.06 -6.39
CA GLN A 90 -19.62 19.24 -6.02
C GLN A 90 -20.96 18.88 -5.35
N LYS A 91 -21.50 17.67 -5.60
CA LYS A 91 -22.78 17.22 -5.05
C LYS A 91 -22.60 16.75 -3.60
N ALA A 92 -23.47 17.22 -2.69
CA ALA A 92 -23.35 16.93 -1.27
C ALA A 92 -23.46 15.42 -0.93
N LEU A 93 -24.34 14.70 -1.61
CA LEU A 93 -24.53 13.25 -1.39
C LEU A 93 -23.31 12.43 -1.83
N THR A 94 -22.76 12.68 -3.02
CA THR A 94 -21.56 11.98 -3.50
C THR A 94 -20.34 12.28 -2.64
N GLN A 95 -20.24 13.51 -2.14
CA GLN A 95 -19.18 13.90 -1.21
C GLN A 95 -19.26 13.13 0.12
N ARG A 96 -20.48 12.92 0.67
CA ARG A 96 -20.68 12.12 1.89
C ARG A 96 -20.33 10.65 1.67
N VAL A 97 -20.70 10.08 0.53
CA VAL A 97 -20.29 8.71 0.14
C VAL A 97 -18.77 8.63 0.05
N GLY A 98 -18.11 9.64 -0.52
CA GLY A 98 -16.65 9.73 -0.55
C GLY A 98 -16.02 9.69 0.84
N TYR A 99 -16.51 10.50 1.78
CA TYR A 99 -16.03 10.47 3.17
C TYR A 99 -16.31 9.13 3.85
N LEU A 100 -17.42 8.46 3.56
CA LEU A 100 -17.76 7.16 4.14
C LEU A 100 -16.81 6.06 3.62
N LEU A 101 -16.56 6.05 2.32
CA LEU A 101 -15.53 5.20 1.71
C LEU A 101 -14.14 5.49 2.29
N GLY A 102 -13.84 6.77 2.51
CA GLY A 102 -12.61 7.20 3.18
C GLY A 102 -12.45 6.58 4.55
N ILE A 103 -13.47 6.70 5.41
CA ILE A 103 -13.46 6.13 6.78
C ILE A 103 -13.24 4.63 6.72
N ILE A 104 -14.04 3.90 5.92
CA ILE A 104 -13.96 2.43 5.87
C ILE A 104 -12.62 1.99 5.32
N GLY A 105 -12.23 2.49 4.15
CA GLY A 105 -11.00 2.06 3.49
C GLY A 105 -9.73 2.44 4.25
N SER A 106 -9.71 3.63 4.86
CA SER A 106 -8.54 4.07 5.63
C SER A 106 -8.46 3.43 7.00
N ALA A 107 -9.60 3.07 7.63
CA ALA A 107 -9.64 2.24 8.82
C ALA A 107 -9.08 0.84 8.54
N ILE A 108 -9.49 0.22 7.42
CA ILE A 108 -8.96 -1.09 7.01
C ILE A 108 -7.45 -1.01 6.79
N LEU A 109 -6.97 -0.01 6.04
CA LEU A 109 -5.53 0.18 5.81
C LEU A 109 -4.76 0.33 7.13
N PHE A 110 -5.28 1.14 8.05
CA PHE A 110 -4.65 1.34 9.35
C PHE A 110 -4.63 0.05 10.18
N LEU A 111 -5.76 -0.64 10.33
CA LEU A 111 -5.87 -1.85 11.14
C LEU A 111 -5.03 -3.01 10.57
N VAL A 112 -5.01 -3.17 9.25
CA VAL A 112 -4.18 -4.18 8.59
C VAL A 112 -2.70 -3.87 8.80
N SER A 113 -2.27 -2.62 8.60
CA SER A 113 -0.86 -2.26 8.82
C SER A 113 -0.42 -2.42 10.29
N LEU A 114 -1.31 -2.06 11.23
CA LEU A 114 -1.06 -2.18 12.67
C LEU A 114 -1.01 -3.65 13.13
N SER A 115 -1.93 -4.48 12.66
CA SER A 115 -1.95 -5.91 13.00
C SER A 115 -0.72 -6.64 12.47
N ILE A 116 -0.30 -6.35 11.23
CA ILE A 116 0.93 -6.90 10.66
C ILE A 116 2.14 -6.48 11.50
N PHE A 117 2.26 -5.20 11.85
CA PHE A 117 3.36 -4.71 12.70
C PHE A 117 3.36 -5.34 14.10
N SER A 118 2.20 -5.49 14.73
CA SER A 118 2.10 -6.10 16.06
C SER A 118 2.46 -7.58 16.04
N ALA A 119 2.07 -8.30 14.97
CA ALA A 119 2.42 -9.70 14.80
C ALA A 119 3.94 -9.90 14.58
N THR A 120 4.58 -9.04 13.79
CA THR A 120 6.02 -9.13 13.53
C THR A 120 6.88 -8.63 14.69
N ALA A 121 6.42 -7.61 15.44
CA ALA A 121 7.14 -7.08 16.59
C ALA A 121 7.21 -8.07 17.77
N THR A 122 6.24 -8.97 17.88
CA THR A 122 6.21 -10.01 18.92
C THR A 122 7.03 -11.24 18.54
N SER A 123 7.23 -11.51 17.26
CA SER A 123 8.14 -12.55 16.76
C SER A 123 9.58 -12.03 16.71
N ALA A 124 10.36 -12.29 17.75
CA ALA A 124 11.73 -11.78 17.93
C ALA A 124 12.79 -12.32 16.94
N SER A 125 12.43 -13.05 15.88
CA SER A 125 13.39 -13.83 15.09
C SER A 125 13.99 -13.08 13.88
N ASP A 126 13.35 -12.04 13.34
CA ASP A 126 13.79 -11.40 12.10
C ASP A 126 13.66 -9.87 12.14
N GLY A 127 14.79 -9.18 12.37
CA GLY A 127 14.86 -7.72 12.35
C GLY A 127 14.45 -7.11 11.00
N SER A 128 14.66 -7.82 9.89
CA SER A 128 14.23 -7.40 8.55
C SER A 128 12.70 -7.37 8.40
N LYS A 129 11.98 -8.33 9.00
CA LYS A 129 10.51 -8.37 8.98
C LYS A 129 9.92 -7.24 9.82
N ILE A 130 10.51 -6.97 10.98
CA ILE A 130 10.12 -5.83 11.84
C ILE A 130 10.31 -4.51 11.07
N LEU A 131 11.45 -4.33 10.41
CA LEU A 131 11.74 -3.10 9.65
C LEU A 131 10.77 -2.94 8.47
N LEU A 132 10.50 -4.01 7.71
CA LEU A 132 9.54 -3.99 6.59
C LEU A 132 8.11 -3.67 7.06
N SER A 133 7.66 -4.31 8.15
CA SER A 133 6.33 -4.06 8.73
C SER A 133 6.22 -2.66 9.35
N GLY A 134 7.30 -2.14 9.94
CA GLY A 134 7.36 -0.78 10.47
C GLY A 134 7.29 0.27 9.35
N LEU A 135 8.00 0.07 8.24
CA LEU A 135 7.85 0.92 7.05
C LEU A 135 6.42 0.85 6.50
N GLY A 136 5.82 -0.34 6.48
CA GLY A 136 4.42 -0.52 6.10
C GLY A 136 3.45 0.28 6.99
N LEU A 137 3.66 0.27 8.31
CA LEU A 137 2.88 1.07 9.26
C LEU A 137 3.08 2.57 9.05
N ILE A 138 4.32 3.01 8.82
CA ILE A 138 4.63 4.43 8.59
C ILE A 138 3.98 4.92 7.29
N PHE A 139 4.13 4.18 6.19
CA PHE A 139 3.64 4.63 4.90
C PHE A 139 2.14 4.42 4.71
N PHE A 140 1.60 3.26 5.05
CA PHE A 140 0.18 2.96 4.85
C PHE A 140 -0.67 3.28 6.08
N GLY A 141 -0.15 3.01 7.28
CA GLY A 141 -0.87 3.27 8.53
C GLY A 141 -1.04 4.76 8.82
N ILE A 142 0.05 5.54 8.83
CA ILE A 142 -0.04 6.99 9.10
C ILE A 142 -0.86 7.70 8.02
N ALA A 143 -0.67 7.35 6.74
CA ALA A 143 -1.50 7.86 5.65
C ALA A 143 -2.98 7.54 5.87
N GLY A 144 -3.29 6.29 6.22
CA GLY A 144 -4.64 5.83 6.54
C GLY A 144 -5.26 6.59 7.71
N LEU A 145 -4.48 6.88 8.76
CA LEU A 145 -4.93 7.64 9.92
C LEU A 145 -5.23 9.10 9.58
N ILE A 146 -4.38 9.76 8.79
CA ILE A 146 -4.62 11.14 8.32
C ILE A 146 -5.91 11.19 7.49
N ILE A 147 -6.10 10.24 6.56
CA ILE A 147 -7.31 10.15 5.75
C ILE A 147 -8.53 9.87 6.63
N LEU A 148 -8.39 9.01 7.65
CA LEU A 148 -9.47 8.65 8.58
C LEU A 148 -9.97 9.89 9.31
N VAL A 149 -9.07 10.62 9.97
CA VAL A 149 -9.39 11.83 10.73
C VAL A 149 -9.98 12.89 9.81
N GLY A 150 -9.39 13.10 8.63
CA GLY A 150 -9.91 14.00 7.62
C GLY A 150 -11.32 13.64 7.16
N SER A 151 -11.61 12.34 7.00
CA SER A 151 -12.89 11.84 6.52
C SER A 151 -13.98 11.89 7.59
N ILE A 152 -13.65 11.61 8.86
CA ILE A 152 -14.57 11.79 10.01
C ILE A 152 -14.98 13.26 10.13
N LEU A 153 -14.00 14.17 10.14
CA LEU A 153 -14.27 15.62 10.16
C LEU A 153 -15.08 16.06 8.95
N GLY A 154 -14.81 15.45 7.79
CA GLY A 154 -15.51 15.72 6.53
C GLY A 154 -16.95 15.30 6.54
N MET A 155 -17.26 14.16 7.16
CA MET A 155 -18.62 13.66 7.30
C MET A 155 -19.46 14.55 8.22
N ILE A 156 -18.90 14.97 9.36
CA ILE A 156 -19.58 15.85 10.32
C ILE A 156 -19.82 17.24 9.72
N CYS A 157 -18.84 17.75 8.97
CA CYS A 157 -18.89 19.08 8.37
C CYS A 157 -19.36 19.09 6.90
N ALA A 158 -19.86 17.95 6.39
CA ALA A 158 -20.32 17.84 5.01
C ALA A 158 -21.49 18.80 4.80
N LYS A 159 -21.56 19.42 3.62
CA LYS A 159 -22.66 20.32 3.26
C LYS A 159 -23.99 19.66 3.62
N THR A 160 -24.71 20.25 4.57
CA THR A 160 -26.15 20.04 4.73
C THR A 160 -26.79 20.82 3.60
N ASN A 161 -27.57 20.12 2.76
CA ASN A 161 -28.43 20.81 1.79
C ASN A 161 -29.26 21.83 2.58
N LYS A 162 -29.06 23.12 2.28
CA LYS A 162 -30.13 24.09 2.40
C LYS A 162 -30.99 23.96 1.16
#